data_AF-A0A5D2GJ16-F1
#
_entry.id   AF-A0A5D2GJ16-F1
#
_cell.length_a   1.000
_cell.length_b   1.000
_cell.length_c   1.000
_cell.angle_alpha   90.00
_cell.angle_beta   90.00
_cell.angle_gamma   90.00
#
_symmetry.space_group_name_H-M   'P 1'
#
loop_
_entity.id
_entity.type
_entity.pdbx_description
1 polymer ?
#
loop_
_entity_poly.entity_id
_entity_poly.type
_entity_poly.pdbx_seq_one_letter_code
_entity_poly.pdbx_strand_id
1 'polypeptide(L)'
;MIGLYLPTSDIDVMILESGIKNPQTGLYALFRVLSQRGIAKKIQVIAKASVPIIKFVEKKSGAAFDISFDVDNGPKAAEFIKEAVLKWPQLRPLCLILKVFLQQRDLNEKV
;
A
#
# COMPACT_ATOMS: atom_id res chain seq x y z
N MET A 1 0.55 14.87 -0.37
CA MET A 1 -0.18 13.68 0.14
C MET A 1 -1.65 14.05 0.31
N ILE A 2 -2.59 13.20 -0.11
CA ILE A 2 -4.03 13.54 -0.25
C ILE A 2 -4.75 13.67 1.12
N GLY A 3 -4.12 13.20 2.21
CA GLY A 3 -4.63 13.35 3.57
C GLY A 3 -5.83 12.45 3.90
N LEU A 4 -5.98 11.33 3.18
CA LEU A 4 -7.04 10.33 3.37
C LEU A 4 -6.56 9.08 4.12
N TYR A 5 -5.52 9.17 4.95
CA TYR A 5 -5.01 8.05 5.74
C TYR A 5 -5.52 8.12 7.18
N LEU A 6 -5.62 6.97 7.84
CA LEU A 6 -5.79 6.85 9.28
C LEU A 6 -4.43 6.64 9.94
N PRO A 7 -4.26 6.92 11.25
CA PRO A 7 -3.01 6.63 11.96
C PRO A 7 -2.57 5.16 11.90
N THR A 8 -3.52 4.26 11.63
CA THR A 8 -3.32 2.81 11.48
C THR A 8 -3.25 2.36 10.02
N SER A 9 -3.21 3.28 9.06
CA SER A 9 -3.12 2.91 7.64
C SER A 9 -1.74 2.36 7.29
N ASP A 10 -1.73 1.37 6.42
CA ASP A 10 -0.52 0.84 5.80
C ASP A 10 0.15 1.93 4.92
N ILE A 11 1.46 1.79 4.72
CA ILE A 11 2.25 2.61 3.82
C ILE A 11 2.37 1.87 2.49
N ASP A 12 1.57 2.29 1.52
CA ASP A 12 1.66 1.82 0.14
C ASP A 12 2.86 2.45 -0.58
N VAL A 13 3.73 1.61 -1.14
CA VAL A 13 4.89 2.03 -1.94
C VAL A 13 4.82 1.37 -3.31
N MET A 14 5.11 2.17 -4.34
CA MET A 14 5.27 1.67 -5.70
C MET A 14 6.67 1.98 -6.19
N ILE A 15 7.38 0.93 -6.60
CA ILE A 15 8.67 1.05 -7.27
C ILE A 15 8.40 1.14 -8.77
N LEU A 16 8.74 2.28 -9.35
CA LEU A 16 8.61 2.56 -10.78
C LEU A 16 9.96 2.38 -11.48
N GLU A 17 9.91 2.13 -12.78
CA GLU A 17 11.08 2.02 -13.66
C GLU A 17 12.09 1.00 -13.14
N SER A 18 11.59 -0.08 -12.53
CA SER A 18 12.45 -1.03 -11.82
C SER A 18 13.36 -1.84 -12.75
N GLY A 19 13.04 -1.87 -14.05
CA GLY A 19 13.72 -2.70 -15.07
C GLY A 19 13.44 -4.20 -14.92
N ILE A 20 12.55 -4.60 -14.02
CA ILE A 20 12.26 -6.00 -13.73
C ILE A 20 11.17 -6.49 -14.69
N LYS A 21 11.45 -7.59 -15.40
CA LYS A 21 10.51 -8.16 -16.39
C LYS A 21 9.24 -8.74 -15.76
N ASN A 22 9.31 -9.21 -14.52
CA ASN A 22 8.20 -9.80 -13.77
C ASN A 22 8.19 -9.22 -12.34
N PRO A 23 7.10 -8.56 -11.90
CA PRO A 23 6.95 -8.06 -10.54
C PRO A 23 7.26 -9.10 -9.46
N GLN A 24 6.89 -10.36 -9.68
CA GLN A 24 7.10 -11.45 -8.71
C GLN A 24 8.59 -11.64 -8.39
N THR A 25 9.47 -11.52 -9.39
CA THR A 25 10.92 -11.60 -9.19
C THR A 25 11.40 -10.51 -8.25
N GLY A 26 10.89 -9.28 -8.43
CA GLY A 26 11.19 -8.15 -7.54
C GLY A 26 10.68 -8.39 -6.11
N LEU A 27 9.46 -8.89 -5.97
CA LEU A 27 8.85 -9.19 -4.67
C LEU A 27 9.65 -10.26 -3.90
N TYR A 28 10.05 -11.35 -4.56
CA TYR A 28 10.87 -12.39 -3.92
C TYR A 28 12.29 -11.90 -3.62
N ALA A 29 12.87 -11.01 -4.44
CA ALA A 29 14.15 -10.38 -4.13
C ALA A 29 14.05 -9.49 -2.87
N LEU A 30 13.00 -8.67 -2.76
CA LEU A 30 12.71 -7.89 -1.56
C LEU A 30 12.52 -8.79 -0.34
N PHE A 31 11.74 -9.87 -0.46
CA PHE A 31 11.56 -10.84 0.62
C PHE A 31 12.89 -11.35 1.18
N ARG A 32 13.83 -11.74 0.30
CA ARG A 32 15.16 -12.22 0.70
C ARG A 32 15.94 -11.13 1.45
N VAL A 33 16.00 -9.92 0.91
CA VAL A 33 16.74 -8.80 1.52
C VAL A 33 16.13 -8.40 2.87
N LEU A 34 14.81 -8.29 2.97
CA LEU A 34 14.11 -7.95 4.21
C LEU A 34 14.33 -9.00 5.29
N SER A 35 14.32 -10.28 4.91
CA SER A 35 14.56 -11.40 5.83
C SER A 35 16.01 -11.42 6.32
N GLN A 36 16.98 -11.22 5.42
CA GLN A 36 18.41 -11.22 5.75
C GLN A 36 18.82 -10.03 6.62
N ARG A 37 18.30 -8.84 6.34
CA ARG A 37 18.63 -7.64 7.11
C ARG A 37 17.92 -7.59 8.46
N GLY A 38 16.92 -8.44 8.67
CA GLY A 38 16.19 -8.51 9.93
C GLY A 38 15.44 -7.23 10.30
N ILE A 39 15.12 -6.36 9.34
CA ILE A 39 14.45 -5.07 9.55
C ILE A 39 12.92 -5.16 9.52
N ALA A 40 12.38 -6.29 9.06
CA ALA A 40 10.95 -6.51 8.91
C ALA A 40 10.49 -7.77 9.65
N LYS A 41 9.21 -7.79 10.02
CA LYS A 41 8.48 -8.94 10.57
C LYS A 41 7.17 -9.13 9.80
N LYS A 42 6.53 -10.30 9.93
CA LYS A 42 5.29 -10.65 9.22
C LYS A 42 5.39 -10.41 7.70
N ILE A 43 6.52 -10.82 7.10
CA ILE A 43 6.76 -10.61 5.67
C ILE A 43 5.94 -11.63 4.87
N GLN A 44 5.10 -11.15 3.96
CA GLN A 44 4.22 -11.98 3.14
C GLN A 44 4.25 -11.51 1.68
N VAL A 45 4.45 -12.43 0.73
CA VAL A 45 4.35 -12.14 -0.70
C VAL A 45 2.98 -12.61 -1.20
N ILE A 46 2.21 -11.70 -1.79
CA ILE A 46 0.90 -11.97 -2.40
C ILE A 46 1.06 -11.85 -3.92
N ALA A 47 1.54 -12.93 -4.55
CA ALA A 47 1.96 -12.93 -5.95
C ALA A 47 0.83 -13.18 -6.97
N LYS A 48 -0.35 -13.64 -6.51
CA LYS A 48 -1.47 -14.10 -7.37
C LYS A 48 -2.60 -13.09 -7.53
N ALA A 49 -2.57 -11.97 -6.82
CA ALA A 49 -3.57 -10.92 -6.94
C ALA A 49 -3.39 -10.12 -8.25
N SER A 50 -4.41 -9.36 -8.66
CA SER A 50 -4.34 -8.49 -9.85
C SER A 50 -3.19 -7.48 -9.78
N VAL A 51 -2.81 -7.07 -8.57
CA VAL A 51 -1.59 -6.30 -8.29
C VAL A 51 -0.75 -7.12 -7.31
N PRO A 52 0.34 -7.77 -7.77
CA PRO A 52 1.24 -8.49 -6.89
C PRO A 52 1.92 -7.54 -5.89
N ILE A 53 1.90 -7.90 -4.61
CA ILE A 53 2.49 -7.08 -3.53
C ILE A 53 3.30 -7.90 -2.54
N ILE A 54 4.20 -7.23 -1.81
CA ILE A 54 4.84 -7.75 -0.61
C ILE A 54 4.41 -6.89 0.57
N LYS A 55 3.84 -7.55 1.59
CA LYS A 55 3.40 -6.94 2.84
C LYS A 55 4.42 -7.22 3.94
N PHE A 56 4.70 -6.26 4.79
CA PHE A 56 5.50 -6.49 6.01
C PHE A 56 5.29 -5.39 7.05
N VAL A 57 5.76 -5.63 8.27
CA VAL A 57 5.84 -4.62 9.33
C VAL A 57 7.30 -4.31 9.63
N GLU A 58 7.69 -3.03 9.53
CA GLU A 58 9.02 -2.56 9.89
C GLU A 58 9.20 -2.64 11.42
N LYS A 59 10.34 -3.17 11.88
CA LYS A 59 10.50 -3.54 13.30
C LYS A 59 10.61 -2.35 14.24
N LYS A 60 11.26 -1.25 13.84
CA LYS A 60 11.58 -0.11 14.70
C LYS A 60 10.37 0.78 14.95
N SER A 61 9.65 1.13 13.90
CA SER A 61 8.48 2.00 13.92
C SER A 61 7.17 1.24 14.13
N GLY A 62 7.13 -0.05 13.79
CA GLY A 62 5.90 -0.83 13.77
C GLY A 62 4.98 -0.51 12.58
N ALA A 63 5.44 0.31 11.63
CA ALA A 63 4.65 0.67 10.46
C ALA A 63 4.48 -0.54 9.51
N ALA A 64 3.27 -0.73 9.02
CA ALA A 64 2.94 -1.70 7.99
C ALA A 64 3.21 -1.11 6.60
N PHE A 65 3.76 -1.92 5.71
CA PHE A 65 4.13 -1.55 4.35
C PHE A 65 3.58 -2.55 3.36
N ASP A 66 3.01 -2.04 2.27
CA ASP A 66 2.61 -2.78 1.08
C ASP A 66 3.42 -2.26 -0.10
N ILE A 67 4.30 -3.09 -0.69
CA ILE A 67 5.16 -2.69 -1.81
C ILE A 67 4.77 -3.43 -3.09
N SER A 68 4.68 -2.68 -4.19
CA SER A 68 4.39 -3.17 -5.55
C SER A 68 5.40 -2.64 -6.59
N PHE A 69 5.43 -3.27 -7.77
CA PHE A 69 6.31 -2.89 -8.88
C PHE A 69 5.49 -2.55 -10.13
N ASP A 70 5.85 -1.45 -10.80
CA ASP A 70 5.51 -1.11 -12.19
C ASP A 70 4.02 -1.27 -12.58
N VAL A 71 3.09 -1.03 -11.65
CA VAL A 71 1.65 -0.97 -11.95
C VAL A 71 1.22 0.48 -12.11
N ASP A 72 1.30 0.97 -13.34
CA ASP A 72 1.09 2.38 -13.72
C ASP A 72 -0.29 2.98 -13.34
N ASN A 73 -1.25 2.13 -12.93
CA ASN A 73 -2.57 2.57 -12.49
C ASN A 73 -2.56 3.23 -11.10
N GLY A 74 -1.60 2.91 -10.23
CA GLY A 74 -1.56 3.43 -8.86
C GLY A 74 -1.39 4.95 -8.79
N PRO A 75 -0.34 5.52 -9.42
CA PRO A 75 -0.11 6.97 -9.43
C PRO A 75 -1.25 7.75 -10.09
N LYS A 76 -1.82 7.22 -11.19
CA LYS A 76 -2.97 7.81 -11.88
C LYS A 76 -4.21 7.88 -10.98
N ALA A 77 -4.51 6.81 -10.26
CA ALA A 77 -5.62 6.79 -9.31
C ALA A 77 -5.38 7.78 -8.15
N ALA A 78 -4.14 7.87 -7.65
CA ALA A 78 -3.80 8.84 -6.61
C ALA A 78 -4.03 10.29 -7.07
N GLU A 79 -3.61 10.64 -8.29
CA GLU A 79 -3.83 11.99 -8.82
C GLU A 79 -5.31 12.28 -9.04
N PHE A 80 -6.09 11.33 -9.58
CA PHE A 80 -7.54 11.47 -9.73
C PHE A 80 -8.23 11.76 -8.38
N ILE A 81 -7.90 11.01 -7.33
CA ILE A 81 -8.47 11.23 -6.00
C ILE A 81 -8.03 12.58 -5.41
N LYS A 82 -6.78 12.99 -5.67
CA LYS A 82 -6.27 14.30 -5.25
C LYS A 82 -7.07 15.43 -5.88
N GLU A 83 -7.29 15.38 -7.20
CA GLU A 83 -8.10 16.35 -7.92
C GLU A 83 -9.55 16.37 -7.41
N ALA A 84 -10.14 15.20 -7.18
CA ALA A 84 -11.50 15.09 -6.65
C ALA A 84 -11.63 15.73 -5.25
N VAL A 85 -10.68 15.47 -4.35
CA VAL A 85 -10.68 16.06 -2.99
C VAL A 85 -10.46 17.57 -3.04
N LEU A 86 -9.63 18.07 -3.95
CA LEU A 86 -9.43 19.51 -4.15
C LEU A 86 -10.70 20.18 -4.70
N LYS A 87 -11.39 19.52 -5.64
CA LYS A 87 -12.63 20.01 -6.23
C LYS A 87 -13.80 19.99 -5.25
N TRP A 88 -13.87 18.97 -4.40
CA TRP A 88 -14.94 18.77 -3.42
C TRP A 88 -14.35 18.49 -2.04
N PRO A 89 -14.03 19.54 -1.26
CA PRO A 89 -13.40 19.40 0.06
C PRO A 89 -14.20 18.52 1.04
N GLN A 90 -15.52 18.41 0.86
CA GLN A 90 -16.42 17.56 1.66
C GLN A 90 -16.14 16.06 1.48
N LEU A 91 -15.49 15.64 0.38
CA LEU A 91 -15.11 14.25 0.18
C LEU A 91 -14.14 13.77 1.26
N ARG A 92 -13.23 14.63 1.73
CA ARG A 92 -12.25 14.26 2.75
C ARG A 92 -12.89 13.74 4.04
N PRO A 93 -13.74 14.50 4.76
CA PRO A 93 -14.38 14.01 5.98
C PRO A 93 -15.28 12.80 5.72
N LEU A 94 -16.01 12.75 4.59
CA LEU A 94 -16.85 11.60 4.23
C LEU A 94 -16.02 10.32 4.02
N CYS A 95 -14.91 10.41 3.29
CA CYS A 95 -14.00 9.28 3.09
C CYS A 95 -13.38 8.81 4.40
N LEU A 96 -13.00 9.72 5.30
CA LEU A 96 -12.43 9.35 6.60
C LEU A 96 -13.46 8.66 7.49
N ILE A 97 -14.70 9.16 7.57
CA ILE A 97 -15.78 8.51 8.31
C ILE A 97 -16.04 7.11 7.76
N LEU A 98 -16.14 6.97 6.43
CA LEU A 98 -16.35 5.68 5.79
C LEU A 98 -15.20 4.70 6.09
N LYS A 99 -13.95 5.17 6.02
CA LYS A 99 -12.78 4.33 6.34
C LYS A 99 -12.82 3.83 7.77
N VAL A 100 -13.08 4.71 8.75
CA VAL A 100 -13.21 4.31 10.16
C VAL A 100 -14.37 3.34 10.35
N PHE A 101 -15.52 3.60 9.73
CA PHE A 101 -16.70 2.76 9.80
C PHE A 101 -16.45 1.33 9.28
N LEU A 102 -15.73 1.20 8.16
CA LEU A 102 -15.35 -0.09 7.58
C LEU A 102 -14.31 -0.81 8.43
N GLN A 103 -13.32 -0.09 8.94
CA GLN A 103 -12.28 -0.66 9.80
C GLN A 103 -12.85 -1.24 11.10
N GLN A 104 -13.82 -0.57 11.72
CA GLN A 104 -14.48 -1.07 12.94
C GLN A 104 -15.26 -2.39 12.75
N ARG A 105 -15.48 -2.80 11.49
CA ARG A 105 -16.22 -4.01 11.12
C ARG A 105 -15.35 -5.04 10.42
N ASP A 106 -14.03 -4.82 10.38
CA ASP A 106 -13.08 -5.66 9.65
C ASP A 106 -13.43 -5.81 8.15
N LEU A 107 -14.05 -4.78 7.55
CA LEU A 107 -14.45 -4.75 6.13
C LEU A 107 -13.48 -3.95 5.25
N ASN A 108 -12.34 -3.54 5.80
CA ASN A 108 -11.32 -2.73 5.12
C ASN A 108 -10.17 -3.57 4.54
N GLU A 109 -10.07 -4.86 4.87
CA GLU A 109 -9.07 -5.75 4.29
C GLU A 109 -9.58 -6.39 2.99
N LYS A 110 -8.71 -6.48 2.00
CA LYS A 110 -8.96 -7.29 0.80
C LYS A 110 -8.73 -8.75 1.19
N VAL A 111 -9.80 -9.54 1.19
CA VAL A 111 -9.73 -11.02 1.28
C VAL A 111 -8.91 -11.58 0.11
#